data_AF-A0A0A9X5L1-F1
#
_entry.id   AF-A0A0A9X5L1-F1
#
_cell.length_a   1.000
_cell.length_b   1.000
_cell.length_c   1.000
_cell.angle_alpha   90.00
_cell.angle_beta   90.00
_cell.angle_gamma   90.00
#
_symmetry.space_group_name_H-M   'P 1'
#
loop_
_entity.id
_entity.type
_entity.pdbx_description
1 polymer ?
#
loop_
_entity_poly.entity_id
_entity_poly.type
_entity_poly.pdbx_seq_one_letter_code
_entity_poly.pdbx_strand_id
1 'polypeptide(L)'
;MESRQSQTPRPTPLQERLDDLAELIGRVGLIMALLLFLTLAMMESFRVMRGYAHFNVQHFLDYFLLCVAIIVVAVPEGLPLAVTIALAYSQNKMHDDNNQVRRLRACETMGNATQICSDKTGTLTQNVMSVVQGYIGMTYFTVAHPGDVPEPILLSPSLSAVLHDRLVEGIAVNSSSEKVVMSDETKEGLATEPY
;
A
#
# COMPACT_ATOMS: atom_id res chain seq x y z
N MET A 1 -11.40 13.88 21.04
CA MET A 1 -11.09 13.36 19.69
C MET A 1 -10.94 11.83 19.76
N GLU A 2 -11.92 11.14 20.35
CA GLU A 2 -11.94 9.68 20.51
C GLU A 2 -13.22 9.14 19.88
N SER A 3 -13.23 8.98 18.57
CA SER A 3 -14.26 8.17 17.90
C SER A 3 -13.81 7.85 16.49
N ARG A 4 -13.05 6.76 16.33
CA ARG A 4 -13.07 5.81 15.19
C ARG A 4 -11.83 4.93 15.28
N GLN A 5 -12.01 3.70 15.77
CA GLN A 5 -11.57 2.44 15.13
C GLN A 5 -11.49 1.31 16.18
N SER A 6 -12.66 0.81 16.58
CA SER A 6 -12.84 -0.60 16.98
C SER A 6 -13.38 -1.43 15.81
N GLN A 7 -13.04 -1.06 14.57
CA GLN A 7 -13.31 -1.89 13.41
C GLN A 7 -12.09 -2.75 13.17
N THR A 8 -12.27 -4.07 13.29
CA THR A 8 -11.29 -5.05 12.84
C THR A 8 -10.87 -4.71 11.41
N PRO A 9 -9.56 -4.58 11.13
CA PRO A 9 -9.12 -4.19 9.80
C PRO A 9 -9.55 -5.28 8.82
N ARG A 10 -10.32 -4.88 7.80
CA ARG A 10 -10.81 -5.78 6.74
C ARG A 10 -9.64 -6.58 6.16
N PRO A 11 -9.84 -7.88 5.87
CA PRO A 11 -8.83 -8.68 5.20
C PRO A 11 -8.52 -8.06 3.84
N THR A 12 -7.29 -8.24 3.39
CA THR A 12 -6.90 -7.81 2.06
C THR A 12 -7.28 -8.86 1.02
N PRO A 13 -7.41 -8.50 -0.27
CA PRO A 13 -7.75 -9.44 -1.33
C PRO A 13 -6.85 -10.69 -1.36
N LEU A 14 -5.55 -10.55 -1.20
CA LEU A 14 -4.59 -11.66 -1.10
C LEU A 14 -4.89 -12.52 0.12
N GLN A 15 -5.16 -11.90 1.28
CA GLN A 15 -5.47 -12.65 2.49
C GLN A 15 -6.73 -13.50 2.30
N GLU A 16 -7.78 -12.96 1.66
CA GLU A 16 -8.97 -13.74 1.29
C GLU A 16 -8.63 -14.92 0.36
N ARG A 17 -7.80 -14.70 -0.67
CA ARG A 17 -7.39 -15.79 -1.58
C ARG A 17 -6.51 -16.85 -0.91
N LEU A 18 -5.65 -16.46 0.01
CA LEU A 18 -4.80 -17.40 0.75
C LEU A 18 -5.64 -18.24 1.72
N ASP A 19 -6.64 -17.63 2.35
CA ASP A 19 -7.59 -18.34 3.20
C ASP A 19 -8.42 -19.35 2.38
N ASP A 20 -8.91 -18.95 1.19
CA ASP A 20 -9.59 -19.86 0.25
C ASP A 20 -8.71 -21.06 -0.14
N LEU A 21 -7.43 -20.80 -0.43
CA LEU A 21 -6.47 -21.85 -0.79
C LEU A 21 -6.15 -22.77 0.39
N ALA A 22 -5.98 -22.22 1.59
CA ALA A 22 -5.75 -22.99 2.80
C ALA A 22 -6.94 -23.90 3.13
N GLU A 23 -8.17 -23.39 2.99
CA GLU A 23 -9.40 -24.17 3.16
C GLU A 23 -9.51 -25.29 2.12
N LEU A 24 -9.19 -25.00 0.85
CA LEU A 24 -9.20 -26.01 -0.21
C LEU A 24 -8.22 -27.15 0.08
N ILE A 25 -6.97 -26.82 0.42
CA ILE A 25 -5.93 -27.80 0.75
C ILE A 25 -6.34 -28.62 1.98
N GLY A 26 -6.84 -27.96 3.02
CA GLY A 26 -7.33 -28.63 4.23
C GLY A 26 -8.49 -29.58 3.95
N ARG A 27 -9.45 -29.18 3.11
CA ARG A 27 -10.60 -30.00 2.74
C ARG A 27 -10.20 -31.22 1.92
N VAL A 28 -9.32 -31.06 0.93
CA VAL A 28 -8.79 -32.18 0.15
C VAL A 28 -7.98 -33.13 1.03
N GLY A 29 -7.13 -32.60 1.90
CA GLY A 29 -6.35 -33.39 2.86
C GLY A 29 -7.24 -34.21 3.79
N LEU A 30 -8.31 -33.62 4.30
CA LEU A 30 -9.28 -34.30 5.18
C LEU A 30 -10.02 -35.43 4.45
N ILE A 31 -10.51 -35.18 3.23
CA ILE A 31 -11.19 -36.20 2.43
C ILE A 31 -10.26 -37.37 2.14
N MET A 32 -9.01 -37.10 1.75
CA MET A 32 -8.02 -38.13 1.46
C MET A 32 -7.63 -38.94 2.70
N ALA A 33 -7.43 -38.27 3.85
CA ALA A 33 -7.13 -38.94 5.11
C ALA A 33 -8.29 -39.83 5.58
N LEU A 34 -9.53 -39.37 5.44
CA LEU A 34 -10.72 -40.14 5.79
C LEU A 34 -10.91 -41.35 4.87
N LEU A 35 -10.72 -41.18 3.56
CA LEU A 35 -10.74 -42.28 2.60
C LEU A 35 -9.65 -43.31 2.92
N LEU A 36 -8.43 -42.86 3.24
CA LEU A 36 -7.35 -43.78 3.64
C LEU A 36 -7.69 -44.53 4.92
N PHE A 37 -8.19 -43.84 5.95
CA PHE A 37 -8.60 -44.47 7.20
C PHE A 37 -9.68 -45.55 6.96
N LEU A 38 -10.71 -45.23 6.17
CA LEU A 38 -11.79 -46.17 5.87
C LEU A 38 -11.31 -47.36 5.05
N THR A 39 -10.43 -47.15 4.07
CA THR A 39 -9.89 -48.26 3.26
C THR A 39 -9.02 -49.20 4.10
N LEU A 40 -8.15 -48.67 4.97
CA LEU A 40 -7.34 -49.47 5.89
C LEU A 40 -8.20 -50.18 6.94
N ALA A 41 -9.17 -49.49 7.54
CA ALA A 41 -10.08 -50.07 8.53
C ALA A 41 -10.97 -51.15 7.93
N MET A 42 -11.50 -50.94 6.71
CA MET A 42 -12.31 -51.93 6.01
C MET A 42 -11.48 -53.16 5.62
N MET A 43 -10.26 -52.96 5.13
CA MET A 43 -9.34 -54.06 4.80
C MET A 43 -9.01 -54.90 6.04
N GLU A 44 -8.74 -54.26 7.18
CA GLU A 44 -8.44 -54.96 8.43
C GLU A 44 -9.67 -55.69 8.98
N SER A 45 -10.85 -55.04 8.95
CA SER A 45 -12.12 -55.67 9.32
C SER A 45 -12.41 -56.93 8.49
N PHE A 46 -12.16 -56.88 7.18
CA PHE A 46 -12.35 -58.03 6.29
C PHE A 46 -11.34 -59.16 6.56
N ARG A 47 -10.11 -58.82 6.94
CA ARG A 47 -9.05 -59.78 7.30
C ARG A 47 -9.40 -60.53 8.60
N VAL A 48 -9.94 -59.82 9.59
CA VAL A 48 -10.44 -60.41 10.84
C VAL A 48 -11.65 -61.30 10.57
N MET A 49 -12.61 -60.84 9.75
CA MET A 49 -13.82 -61.62 9.40
C MET A 49 -13.49 -62.94 8.71
N ARG A 50 -12.47 -62.97 7.84
CA ARG A 50 -11.99 -64.19 7.16
C ARG A 50 -11.08 -65.08 8.01
N GLY A 51 -10.79 -64.69 9.25
CA GLY A 51 -9.95 -65.47 10.17
C GLY A 51 -8.44 -65.40 9.90
N TYR A 52 -7.98 -64.46 9.05
CA TYR A 52 -6.56 -64.28 8.73
C TYR A 52 -5.82 -63.40 9.75
N ALA A 53 -6.53 -62.72 10.65
CA ALA A 53 -5.95 -61.85 11.66
C ALA A 53 -6.79 -61.82 12.94
N HIS A 54 -6.13 -61.54 14.07
CA HIS A 54 -6.79 -61.26 15.34
C HIS A 54 -7.07 -59.76 15.48
N PHE A 55 -8.15 -59.42 16.17
CA PHE A 55 -8.48 -58.03 16.46
C PHE A 55 -7.40 -57.42 17.39
N ASN A 56 -6.60 -56.49 16.86
CA ASN A 56 -5.64 -55.73 17.63
C ASN A 56 -5.96 -54.23 17.56
N VAL A 57 -6.18 -53.61 18.71
CA VAL A 57 -6.46 -52.17 18.83
C VAL A 57 -5.25 -51.32 18.40
N GLN A 58 -4.03 -51.85 18.53
CA GLN A 58 -2.80 -51.13 18.14
C GLN A 58 -2.79 -50.79 16.65
N HIS A 59 -3.20 -51.71 15.77
CA HIS A 59 -3.25 -51.43 14.33
C HIS A 59 -4.23 -50.30 13.98
N PHE A 60 -5.35 -50.21 14.69
CA PHE A 60 -6.30 -49.11 14.51
C PHE A 60 -5.71 -47.77 14.96
N LEU A 61 -4.96 -47.76 16.05
CA LEU A 61 -4.23 -46.57 16.52
C LEU A 61 -3.13 -46.17 15.53
N ASP A 62 -2.42 -47.13 14.93
CA ASP A 62 -1.39 -46.86 13.91
C ASP A 62 -2.00 -46.22 12.65
N TYR A 63 -3.15 -46.71 12.18
CA TYR A 63 -3.86 -46.11 11.06
C TYR A 63 -4.39 -44.72 11.38
N PHE A 64 -4.89 -44.51 12.61
CA PHE A 64 -5.31 -43.20 13.07
C PHE A 64 -4.13 -42.22 13.11
N LEU A 65 -2.99 -42.63 13.67
CA LEU A 65 -1.78 -41.81 13.74
C LEU A 65 -1.25 -41.47 12.34
N LEU A 66 -1.29 -42.41 11.40
CA LEU A 66 -0.94 -42.17 10.00
C LEU A 66 -1.84 -41.11 9.36
N CYS A 67 -3.15 -41.15 9.61
CA CYS A 67 -4.09 -40.16 9.09
C CYS A 67 -3.84 -38.77 9.68
N VAL A 68 -3.57 -38.68 10.98
CA VAL A 68 -3.18 -37.42 11.63
C VAL A 68 -1.88 -36.89 11.04
N ALA A 69 -0.88 -37.74 10.82
CA ALA A 69 0.38 -37.35 10.20
C ALA A 69 0.19 -36.78 8.78
N ILE A 70 -0.70 -37.37 7.97
CA ILE A 70 -1.03 -36.85 6.64
C ILE A 70 -1.69 -35.49 6.72
N ILE A 71 -2.62 -35.29 7.66
CA ILE A 71 -3.31 -34.00 7.84
C ILE A 71 -2.30 -32.90 8.23
N VAL A 72 -1.41 -33.17 9.18
CA VAL A 72 -0.38 -32.21 9.63
C VAL A 72 0.56 -31.84 8.48
N VAL A 73 0.96 -32.81 7.65
CA VAL A 73 1.81 -32.54 6.48
C VAL A 73 1.06 -31.79 5.37
N ALA A 74 -0.25 -31.97 5.26
CA ALA A 74 -1.06 -31.32 4.24
C ALA A 74 -1.38 -29.85 4.56
N VAL A 75 -1.49 -29.47 5.83
CA VAL A 75 -1.79 -28.07 6.22
C VAL A 75 -0.57 -27.18 5.94
N PRO A 76 -0.69 -26.16 5.05
CA PRO A 76 0.43 -25.33 4.66
C PRO A 76 0.69 -24.22 5.68
N GLU A 77 1.24 -24.56 6.85
CA GLU A 77 1.57 -23.59 7.92
C GLU A 77 2.61 -22.53 7.47
N GLY A 78 3.42 -22.85 6.45
CA GLY A 78 4.43 -21.94 5.90
C GLY A 78 3.90 -20.91 4.91
N LEU A 79 2.67 -21.06 4.41
CA LEU A 79 2.13 -20.19 3.35
C LEU A 79 1.92 -18.74 3.83
N PRO A 80 1.32 -18.46 5.00
CA PRO A 80 1.20 -17.10 5.53
C PRO A 80 2.56 -16.48 5.89
N LEU A 81 3.51 -17.30 6.34
CA LEU A 81 4.86 -16.87 6.70
C LEU A 81 5.64 -16.38 5.48
N ALA A 82 5.64 -17.17 4.40
CA ALA A 82 6.33 -16.82 3.15
C ALA A 82 5.83 -15.49 2.57
N VAL A 83 4.51 -15.28 2.60
CA VAL A 83 3.89 -14.04 2.11
C VAL A 83 4.29 -12.83 2.95
N THR A 84 4.32 -12.96 4.28
CA THR A 84 4.71 -11.87 5.17
C THR A 84 6.16 -11.45 4.93
N ILE A 85 7.06 -12.42 4.72
CA ILE A 85 8.47 -12.16 4.41
C ILE A 85 8.61 -11.43 3.07
N ALA A 86 7.88 -11.87 2.04
CA ALA A 86 7.90 -11.23 0.73
C ALA A 86 7.37 -9.77 0.78
N LEU A 87 6.31 -9.52 1.55
CA LEU A 87 5.78 -8.16 1.77
C LEU A 87 6.76 -7.28 2.56
N ALA A 88 7.41 -7.82 3.59
CA ALA A 88 8.41 -7.10 4.37
C ALA A 88 9.63 -6.70 3.51
N TYR A 89 10.10 -7.61 2.66
CA TYR A 89 11.14 -7.32 1.69
C TYR A 89 10.74 -6.19 0.72
N SER A 90 9.50 -6.24 0.21
CA SER A 90 8.97 -5.21 -0.68
C SER A 90 8.85 -3.85 0.01
N GLN A 91 8.46 -3.81 1.29
CA GLN A 91 8.40 -2.59 2.09
C GLN A 91 9.79 -1.94 2.24
N ASN A 92 10.82 -2.74 2.54
CA ASN A 92 12.19 -2.22 2.67
C ASN A 92 12.67 -1.61 1.34
N LYS A 93 12.42 -2.29 0.22
CA LYS A 93 12.76 -1.75 -1.09
C LYS A 93 12.02 -0.44 -1.41
N MET A 94 10.72 -0.36 -1.09
CA MET A 94 9.94 0.87 -1.28
C MET A 94 10.45 2.01 -0.37
N HIS A 95 10.92 1.69 0.83
CA HIS A 95 11.52 2.68 1.73
C HIS A 95 12.78 3.30 1.15
N ASP A 96 13.64 2.50 0.49
CA ASP A 96 14.84 2.99 -0.20
C ASP A 96 14.47 3.94 -1.37
N ASP A 97 13.31 3.74 -1.98
CA ASP A 97 12.76 4.59 -3.05
C ASP A 97 11.96 5.80 -2.53
N ASN A 98 12.21 6.26 -1.30
CA ASN A 98 11.48 7.35 -0.61
C ASN A 98 9.96 7.12 -0.47
N ASN A 99 9.49 5.87 -0.53
CA ASN A 99 8.10 5.50 -0.36
C ASN A 99 7.90 4.75 0.97
N GLN A 100 7.60 5.51 2.04
CA GLN A 100 7.41 4.94 3.36
C GLN A 100 6.03 4.27 3.51
N VAL A 101 6.01 2.93 3.41
CA VAL A 101 4.81 2.17 3.71
C VAL A 101 4.68 1.93 5.22
N ARG A 102 3.59 2.41 5.83
CA ARG A 102 3.34 2.27 7.29
C ARG A 102 2.59 0.98 7.66
N ARG A 103 1.94 0.32 6.71
CA ARG A 103 1.15 -0.90 6.92
C ARG A 103 1.40 -1.88 5.77
N LEU A 104 1.86 -3.10 6.07
CA LEU A 104 2.16 -4.14 5.07
C LEU A 104 0.99 -4.42 4.09
N ARG A 105 -0.25 -4.36 4.60
CA ARG A 105 -1.48 -4.52 3.81
C ARG A 105 -1.64 -3.50 2.68
N ALA A 106 -1.01 -2.33 2.80
CA ALA A 106 -1.08 -1.28 1.79
C ALA A 106 -0.27 -1.64 0.53
N CYS A 107 0.86 -2.35 0.68
CA CYS A 107 1.68 -2.80 -0.45
C CYS A 107 0.86 -3.64 -1.43
N GLU A 108 0.08 -4.57 -0.88
CA GLU A 108 -0.78 -5.44 -1.68
C GLU A 108 -1.96 -4.69 -2.29
N THR A 109 -2.64 -3.83 -1.50
CA THR A 109 -3.79 -3.05 -1.98
C THR A 109 -3.40 -2.15 -3.15
N MET A 110 -2.22 -1.52 -3.09
CA MET A 110 -1.70 -0.68 -4.16
C MET A 110 -1.40 -1.47 -5.43
N GLY A 111 -0.94 -2.73 -5.31
CA GLY A 111 -0.68 -3.62 -6.45
C GLY A 111 -1.95 -4.00 -7.23
N ASN A 112 -3.12 -3.93 -6.60
CA ASN A 112 -4.42 -4.21 -7.24
C ASN A 112 -5.27 -2.95 -7.45
N ALA A 113 -4.66 -1.76 -7.38
CA ALA A 113 -5.37 -0.50 -7.56
C ALA A 113 -5.75 -0.29 -9.04
N THR A 114 -7.04 -0.07 -9.32
CA THR A 114 -7.55 0.21 -10.68
C THR A 114 -7.94 1.67 -10.89
N GLN A 115 -8.13 2.43 -9.81
CA GLN A 115 -8.47 3.84 -9.82
C GLN A 115 -7.67 4.58 -8.76
N ILE A 116 -7.06 5.70 -9.14
CA ILE A 116 -6.33 6.58 -8.23
C ILE A 116 -7.12 7.87 -8.11
N CYS A 117 -7.71 8.08 -6.93
CA CYS A 117 -8.31 9.36 -6.58
C CYS A 117 -7.20 10.24 -6.00
N SER A 118 -6.61 11.09 -6.84
CA SER A 118 -5.58 12.03 -6.41
C SER A 118 -6.21 13.35 -5.99
N ASP A 119 -5.69 13.96 -4.94
CA ASP A 119 -5.91 15.39 -4.69
C ASP A 119 -5.09 16.22 -5.69
N LYS A 120 -5.49 17.47 -5.92
CA LYS A 120 -4.80 18.38 -6.83
C LYS A 120 -3.67 19.10 -6.13
N THR A 121 -4.01 19.86 -5.08
CA THR A 121 -3.10 20.82 -4.47
C THR A 121 -2.05 20.10 -3.62
N GLY A 122 -0.77 20.28 -3.93
CA GLY A 122 0.33 19.63 -3.20
C GLY A 122 0.49 18.13 -3.44
N THR A 123 -0.30 17.55 -4.36
CA THR A 123 -0.07 16.17 -4.87
C THR A 123 0.23 16.20 -6.36
N LEU A 124 -0.68 16.77 -7.17
CA LEU A 124 -0.44 16.96 -8.62
C LEU A 124 0.28 18.28 -8.91
N THR A 125 0.02 19.31 -8.09
CA THR A 125 0.73 20.59 -8.18
C THR A 125 1.86 20.65 -7.15
N GLN A 126 2.89 21.44 -7.45
CA GLN A 126 4.04 21.66 -6.56
C GLN A 126 3.68 22.42 -5.26
N ASN A 127 2.41 22.76 -5.04
CA ASN A 127 1.94 23.67 -3.99
C ASN A 127 2.65 25.05 -3.99
N VAL A 128 3.25 25.43 -5.12
CA VAL A 128 3.87 26.74 -5.35
C VAL A 128 2.97 27.51 -6.32
N MET A 129 2.42 28.62 -5.85
CA MET A 129 1.55 29.49 -6.66
C MET A 129 2.42 30.54 -7.34
N SER A 130 2.55 30.46 -8.66
CA SER A 130 3.31 31.43 -9.47
C SER A 130 2.40 32.24 -10.40
N VAL A 131 2.77 33.49 -10.64
CA VAL A 131 2.10 34.35 -11.61
C VAL A 131 2.66 34.04 -13.01
N VAL A 132 1.80 33.54 -13.89
CA VAL A 132 2.18 33.21 -15.29
C VAL A 132 1.79 34.35 -16.22
N GLN A 133 0.64 34.97 -15.98
CA GLN A 133 0.01 35.96 -16.84
C GLN A 133 -0.71 36.99 -15.98
N GLY A 134 -0.79 38.23 -16.46
CA GLY A 134 -1.49 39.30 -15.76
C GLY A 134 -2.09 40.32 -16.72
N TYR A 135 -3.06 41.07 -16.21
CA TYR A 135 -3.77 42.11 -16.97
C TYR A 135 -3.88 43.36 -16.11
N ILE A 136 -3.20 44.43 -16.50
CA ILE A 136 -3.13 45.69 -15.74
C ILE A 136 -3.31 46.84 -16.72
N GLY A 137 -4.19 47.81 -16.43
CA GLY A 137 -4.30 49.03 -17.24
C GLY A 137 -4.61 48.79 -18.72
N MET A 138 -5.45 47.80 -19.02
CA MET A 138 -5.77 47.31 -20.37
C MET A 138 -4.62 46.64 -21.14
N THR A 139 -3.44 46.47 -20.52
CA THR A 139 -2.33 45.74 -21.10
C THR A 139 -2.23 44.34 -20.51
N TYR A 140 -2.07 43.36 -21.38
CA TYR A 140 -1.81 41.98 -21.02
C TYR A 140 -0.31 41.73 -21.03
N PHE A 141 0.21 41.06 -20.02
CA PHE A 141 1.60 40.64 -19.96
C PHE A 141 1.71 39.16 -19.61
N THR A 142 2.70 38.51 -20.19
CA THR A 142 3.10 37.14 -19.86
C THR A 142 4.44 37.21 -19.12
N VAL A 143 4.56 36.48 -18.03
CA VAL A 143 5.81 36.36 -17.29
C VAL A 143 6.72 35.38 -18.04
N ALA A 144 7.92 35.82 -18.41
CA ALA A 144 8.85 35.02 -19.21
C ALA A 144 9.30 33.75 -18.46
N HIS A 145 9.53 33.87 -17.16
CA HIS A 145 9.93 32.78 -16.27
C HIS A 145 8.98 32.71 -15.07
N PRO A 146 7.82 32.03 -15.19
CA PRO A 146 6.89 31.85 -14.07
C PRO A 146 7.52 30.96 -12.99
N GLY A 147 7.64 31.46 -11.77
CA GLY A 147 8.24 30.75 -10.64
C GLY A 147 8.90 31.72 -9.66
N ASP A 148 9.61 31.17 -8.67
CA ASP A 148 10.39 31.94 -7.68
C ASP A 148 11.73 32.43 -8.24
N VAL A 149 11.72 33.11 -9.38
CA VAL A 149 12.91 33.78 -9.92
C VAL A 149 13.03 35.21 -9.39
N PRO A 150 14.25 35.72 -9.17
CA PRO A 150 14.48 37.09 -8.71
C PRO A 150 14.25 38.16 -9.79
N GLU A 151 13.87 37.78 -11.00
CA GLU A 151 13.66 38.71 -12.10
C GLU A 151 12.37 39.54 -11.88
N PRO A 152 12.46 40.89 -11.89
CA PRO A 152 11.28 41.72 -11.78
C PRO A 152 10.39 41.55 -13.02
N ILE A 153 9.08 41.41 -12.79
CA ILE A 153 8.09 41.37 -13.87
C ILE A 153 8.06 42.75 -14.52
N LEU A 154 8.51 42.83 -15.78
CA LEU A 154 8.49 44.07 -16.55
C LEU A 154 7.05 44.39 -16.97
N LEU A 155 6.45 45.38 -16.31
CA LEU A 155 5.14 45.92 -16.67
C LEU A 155 5.25 46.85 -17.89
N SER A 156 4.14 47.01 -18.63
CA SER A 156 4.15 47.84 -19.85
C SER A 156 4.55 49.30 -19.53
N PRO A 157 5.38 49.95 -20.35
CA PRO A 157 5.82 51.33 -20.13
C PRO A 157 4.69 52.37 -20.23
N SER A 158 3.50 51.99 -20.71
CA SER A 158 2.29 52.82 -20.70
C SER A 158 1.63 52.97 -19.32
N LEU A 159 2.15 52.31 -18.28
CA LEU A 159 1.62 52.38 -16.92
C LEU A 159 2.07 53.67 -16.22
N SER A 160 1.13 54.43 -15.66
CA SER A 160 1.45 55.62 -14.86
C SER A 160 2.29 55.24 -13.63
N ALA A 161 3.36 55.99 -13.36
CA ALA A 161 4.25 55.76 -12.20
C ALA A 161 3.48 55.77 -10.86
N VAL A 162 2.43 56.57 -10.74
CA VAL A 162 1.58 56.63 -9.53
C VAL A 162 0.85 55.31 -9.28
N LEU A 163 0.43 54.62 -10.35
CA LEU A 163 -0.27 53.34 -10.23
C LEU A 163 0.70 52.22 -9.82
N HIS A 164 1.92 52.25 -10.34
CA HIS A 164 2.98 51.30 -9.99
C HIS A 164 3.28 51.33 -8.49
N ASP A 165 3.52 52.52 -7.92
CA ASP A 165 3.85 52.66 -6.50
C ASP A 165 2.71 52.22 -5.58
N ARG A 166 1.46 52.56 -5.94
CA ARG A 166 0.28 52.14 -5.17
C ARG A 166 0.03 50.65 -5.24
N LEU A 167 0.34 50.02 -6.37
CA LEU A 167 0.23 48.58 -6.52
C LEU A 167 1.26 47.85 -5.64
N VAL A 168 2.52 48.31 -5.66
CA VAL A 168 3.60 47.73 -4.85
C VAL A 168 3.31 47.91 -3.36
N GLU A 169 2.89 49.10 -2.94
CA GLU A 169 2.50 49.39 -1.56
C GLU A 169 1.31 48.51 -1.13
N GLY A 170 0.29 48.39 -1.98
CA GLY A 170 -0.87 47.54 -1.72
C GLY A 170 -0.51 46.06 -1.59
N ILE A 171 0.40 45.55 -2.43
CA ILE A 171 0.88 44.17 -2.32
C ILE A 171 1.69 43.99 -1.03
N ALA A 172 2.64 44.89 -0.75
CA ALA A 172 3.51 44.80 0.43
C ALA A 172 2.74 44.86 1.76
N VAL A 173 1.66 45.64 1.84
CA VAL A 173 0.85 45.78 3.06
C VAL A 173 -0.09 44.59 3.27
N ASN A 174 -0.57 43.96 2.19
CA ASN A 174 -1.57 42.89 2.27
C ASN A 174 -1.00 41.48 2.14
N SER A 175 0.27 41.33 1.78
CA SER A 175 0.93 40.02 1.66
C SER A 175 1.72 39.69 2.92
N SER A 176 1.35 38.58 3.57
CA SER A 176 2.15 37.95 4.65
C SER A 176 3.23 36.99 4.09
N SER A 177 3.63 37.15 2.83
CA SER A 177 4.51 36.21 2.15
C SER A 177 5.96 36.38 2.59
N GLU A 178 6.55 35.32 3.12
CA GLU A 178 7.99 35.20 3.27
C GLU A 178 8.58 34.63 1.98
N LYS A 179 9.61 35.28 1.43
CA LYS A 179 10.26 34.83 0.19
C LYS A 179 11.24 33.71 0.54
N VAL A 180 10.84 32.46 0.31
CA VAL A 180 11.74 31.31 0.41
C VAL A 180 12.53 31.20 -0.91
N VAL A 181 13.82 31.56 -0.86
CA VAL A 181 14.70 31.42 -2.03
C VAL A 181 15.15 29.96 -2.11
N MET A 182 14.50 29.16 -2.94
CA MET A 182 14.94 27.78 -3.21
C MET A 182 16.21 27.82 -4.08
N SER A 183 17.34 27.28 -3.58
CA SER A 183 18.54 27.03 -4.39
C SER A 183 18.31 25.83 -5.32
N ASP A 184 18.94 25.85 -6.50
CA ASP A 184 18.82 24.80 -7.52
C ASP A 184 19.15 23.38 -7.02
N GLU A 185 19.91 23.25 -5.92
CA GLU A 185 20.23 21.98 -5.27
C GLU A 185 19.01 21.27 -4.65
N THR A 186 17.91 21.99 -4.43
CA THR A 186 16.69 21.46 -3.77
C THR A 186 15.74 20.76 -4.75
N LYS A 187 16.02 20.78 -6.07
CA LYS A 187 15.17 20.18 -7.10
C LYS A 187 15.17 18.66 -7.09
N GLU A 188 16.15 18.02 -6.45
CA GLU A 188 16.27 16.56 -6.35
C GLU A 188 15.77 16.03 -5.00
N GLY A 189 14.51 16.30 -4.64
CA GLY A 189 13.77 15.49 -3.66
C GLY A 189 14.35 15.36 -2.24
N LEU A 190 15.40 16.11 -1.87
CA LEU A 190 15.88 16.15 -0.49
C LEU A 190 14.93 17.03 0.31
N ALA A 191 14.33 16.41 1.32
CA ALA A 191 13.51 17.08 2.32
C ALA A 191 14.21 18.35 2.82
N THR A 192 13.58 19.50 2.58
CA THR A 192 13.90 20.72 3.33
C THR A 192 13.51 20.46 4.78
N GLU A 193 14.49 20.38 5.68
CA GLU A 193 14.21 20.39 7.11
C GLU A 193 13.47 21.69 7.47
N PRO A 194 12.30 21.62 8.12
CA PRO A 194 11.73 22.79 8.76
C PRO A 194 12.54 23.09 10.03
N TYR A 195 12.88 24.36 10.24
CA TYR A 195 13.10 24.84 11.60
C TYR A 195 11.79 24.77 12.40
#